data_AF-A0A653DNU0-F1
#
_entry.id   AF-A0A653DNU0-F1
#
_cell.length_a   1.000
_cell.length_b   1.000
_cell.length_c   1.000
_cell.angle_alpha   90.00
_cell.angle_beta   90.00
_cell.angle_gamma   90.00
#
_symmetry.space_group_name_H-M   'P 1'
#
loop_
_entity.id
_entity.type
_entity.pdbx_description
1 polymer ?
#
loop_
_entity_poly.entity_id
_entity_poly.type
_entity_poly.pdbx_seq_one_letter_code
_entity_poly.pdbx_strand_id
1 'polypeptide(L)' 'MPPVTPSLWRSTRLADQFGSVCPQRLPDISNRSEALLDFPRSRLLLLEKLLPLLSNQSEDCLYLNLYV' A
#
# COMPACT_ATOMS: atom_id res chain seq x y z
N MET A 1 3.37 -20.27 -2.26
CA MET A 1 2.46 -20.75 -3.32
C MET A 1 2.74 -19.92 -4.56
N PRO A 2 2.91 -20.51 -5.76
CA PRO A 2 3.03 -19.69 -6.97
C PRO A 2 1.71 -18.94 -7.21
N PRO A 3 1.74 -17.73 -7.82
CA PRO A 3 0.53 -17.03 -8.19
C PRO A 3 -0.25 -17.87 -9.22
N VAL A 4 -1.57 -17.92 -9.05
CA VAL A 4 -2.49 -18.64 -9.94
C VAL A 4 -3.39 -17.65 -10.68
N THR A 5 -4.04 -18.13 -11.74
CA THR A 5 -5.02 -17.31 -12.47
C THR A 5 -6.17 -16.94 -11.53
N PRO A 6 -6.61 -15.67 -11.49
CA PRO A 6 -7.72 -15.26 -10.63
C PRO A 6 -9.02 -15.92 -11.05
N SER A 7 -9.92 -16.13 -10.08
CA SER A 7 -11.24 -16.69 -10.33
C SER A 7 -12.07 -15.80 -11.25
N LEU A 8 -12.74 -16.42 -12.22
CA LEU A 8 -13.70 -15.73 -13.09
C LEU A 8 -14.94 -15.29 -12.30
N TRP A 9 -15.46 -14.11 -12.61
CA TRP A 9 -16.70 -13.58 -12.04
C TRP A 9 -17.83 -13.59 -13.08
N ARG A 10 -19.08 -13.82 -12.63
CA ARG A 10 -20.26 -13.87 -13.52
C ARG A 10 -20.87 -12.50 -13.83
N SER A 11 -20.68 -11.52 -12.94
CA SER A 11 -21.31 -10.21 -13.03
C SER A 11 -20.27 -9.10 -12.97
N THR A 12 -20.63 -7.89 -13.41
CA THR A 12 -19.72 -6.74 -13.42
C THR A 12 -19.12 -6.49 -12.03
N ARG A 13 -17.80 -6.46 -11.95
CA ARG A 13 -17.06 -6.12 -10.73
C ARG A 13 -16.68 -4.64 -10.76
N LEU A 14 -16.97 -3.93 -9.69
CA LEU A 14 -16.59 -2.53 -9.53
C LEU A 14 -15.09 -2.40 -9.25
N ALA A 15 -14.43 -1.47 -9.93
CA ALA A 15 -13.00 -1.17 -9.79
C ALA A 15 -12.78 0.35 -9.70
N ASP A 16 -13.44 0.97 -8.73
CA ASP A 16 -13.47 2.42 -8.48
C ASP A 16 -12.53 2.86 -7.34
N GLN A 17 -11.94 1.90 -6.62
CA GLN A 17 -11.07 2.13 -5.47
C GLN A 17 -9.85 1.21 -5.54
N PHE A 18 -8.77 1.62 -4.88
CA PHE A 18 -7.58 0.78 -4.75
C PHE A 18 -7.88 -0.46 -3.89
N GLY A 19 -7.43 -1.62 -4.36
CA GLY A 19 -7.37 -2.83 -3.54
C GLY A 19 -6.38 -2.70 -2.38
N SER A 20 -6.41 -3.66 -1.45
CA SER A 20 -5.43 -3.75 -0.38
C SER A 20 -4.02 -3.94 -0.92
N VAL A 21 -3.05 -3.28 -0.30
CA VAL A 21 -1.63 -3.47 -0.59
C VAL A 21 -1.11 -4.72 0.11
N CYS A 22 0.01 -5.26 -0.37
CA CYS A 22 0.62 -6.44 0.26
C CYS A 22 1.19 -6.11 1.65
N PRO A 23 1.27 -7.10 2.56
CA PRO A 23 1.81 -6.90 3.89
C PRO A 23 3.29 -6.49 3.81
N GLN A 24 3.62 -5.39 4.47
CA GLN A 24 4.98 -4.85 4.51
C GLN A 24 5.25 -4.21 5.86
N ARG A 25 6.52 -4.23 6.28
CA ARG A 25 6.93 -3.56 7.51
C ARG A 25 7.13 -2.07 7.25
N LEU A 26 6.19 -1.25 7.70
CA LEU A 26 6.28 0.20 7.61
C LEU A 26 7.26 0.75 8.67
N PRO A 27 8.03 1.81 8.35
CA PRO A 27 8.81 2.53 9.35
C PRO A 27 7.89 3.27 10.32
N ASP A 28 8.25 3.30 11.60
CA ASP A 28 7.55 4.12 12.58
C ASP A 28 8.03 5.56 12.47
N ILE A 29 7.09 6.47 12.20
CA ILE A 29 7.33 7.92 12.15
C ILE A 29 6.38 8.68 13.08
N SER A 30 5.74 7.97 14.02
CA SER A 30 4.78 8.57 14.98
C SER A 30 5.40 9.72 15.76
N ASN A 31 6.67 9.57 16.17
CA ASN A 31 7.46 10.62 16.78
C ASN A 31 8.41 11.26 15.76
N ARG A 32 8.06 12.46 15.29
CA ARG A 32 8.84 13.19 14.28
C ARG A 32 10.27 13.52 14.73
N SER A 33 10.48 13.78 16.02
CA SER A 33 11.81 14.12 16.54
C SER A 33 12.75 12.92 16.53
N GLU A 34 12.23 11.74 16.90
CA GLU A 34 12.97 10.47 16.82
C GLU A 34 13.19 10.05 15.37
N ALA A 35 12.16 10.14 14.53
CA ALA A 35 12.26 9.76 13.13
C ALA A 35 13.27 10.62 12.34
N LEU A 36 13.56 11.85 12.78
CA LEU A 36 14.59 12.72 12.20
C LEU A 36 16.03 12.25 12.51
N LEU A 37 16.21 11.36 13.47
CA LEU A 37 17.50 10.69 13.73
C LEU A 37 17.77 9.61 12.67
N ASP A 38 16.71 8.95 12.19
CA ASP A 38 16.82 7.84 11.24
C ASP A 38 16.66 8.28 9.77
N PHE A 39 15.89 9.32 9.52
CA PHE A 39 15.52 9.75 8.16
C PHE A 39 15.80 11.25 7.92
N PRO A 40 16.33 11.61 6.74
CA PRO A 40 16.40 13.00 6.32
C PRO A 40 15.01 13.67 6.27
N ARG A 41 14.96 14.98 6.49
CA ARG A 41 13.70 15.77 6.45
C ARG A 41 12.85 15.51 5.19
N SER A 42 13.48 15.50 4.01
CA SER A 42 12.79 15.26 2.74
C SER A 42 12.19 13.85 2.66
N ARG A 43 12.88 12.85 3.20
CA ARG A 43 12.42 11.45 3.27
C ARG A 43 11.23 11.32 4.20
N LEU A 44 11.23 11.97 5.37
CA LEU A 44 10.10 11.97 6.29
C LEU A 44 8.86 12.59 5.67
N LEU A 45 8.98 13.76 5.03
CA LEU A 45 7.85 14.41 4.36
C LEU A 45 7.24 13.54 3.25
N LEU A 46 8.06 12.72 2.58
CA LEU A 46 7.56 11.74 1.62
C LEU A 46 6.85 10.57 2.32
N LEU A 47 7.43 10.03 3.41
CA LEU A 47 6.81 8.96 4.18
C LEU A 47 5.46 9.37 4.76
N GLU A 48 5.35 10.56 5.34
CA GLU A 48 4.09 11.12 5.86
C GLU A 48 2.97 11.11 4.81
N LYS A 49 3.29 11.28 3.52
CA LYS A 49 2.32 11.21 2.42
C LYS A 49 2.02 9.79 1.95
N LEU A 50 3.01 8.90 1.99
CA LEU A 50 2.89 7.53 1.47
C LEU A 50 2.24 6.57 2.45
N LEU A 51 2.58 6.64 3.75
CA LEU A 51 2.11 5.68 4.74
C LEU A 51 0.57 5.55 4.81
N PRO A 52 -0.24 6.62 4.68
CA PRO A 52 -1.69 6.49 4.62
C PRO A 52 -2.17 5.58 3.48
N LEU A 53 -1.52 5.62 2.31
CA LEU A 53 -1.84 4.78 1.15
C LEU A 53 -1.49 3.30 1.37
N LEU A 54 -0.65 3.00 2.36
CA LEU A 54 -0.17 1.66 2.69
C LEU A 54 -0.84 1.07 3.95
N SER A 55 -1.86 1.75 4.48
CA SER A 55 -2.54 1.37 5.72
C SER A 55 -3.41 0.10 5.57
N ASN A 56 -4.08 -0.05 4.44
CA ASN A 56 -4.94 -1.20 4.15
C ASN A 56 -4.14 -2.37 3.58
N GLN A 57 -3.59 -3.22 4.46
CA GLN A 57 -2.76 -4.37 4.10
C GLN A 57 -3.52 -5.70 4.20
N SER A 58 -3.31 -6.57 3.21
CA SER A 58 -3.86 -7.93 3.18
C SER A 58 -2.95 -8.85 2.39
N GLU A 59 -2.89 -10.14 2.72
CA GLU A 59 -2.23 -11.15 1.88
C GLU A 59 -2.92 -11.32 0.52
N ASP A 60 -4.22 -11.00 0.44
CA ASP A 60 -4.92 -10.83 -0.83
C ASP A 60 -4.67 -9.42 -1.37
N CYS A 61 -3.58 -9.27 -2.14
CA CYS A 61 -3.09 -7.98 -2.64
C CYS A 61 -2.72 -7.97 -4.13
N LEU A 62 -3.03 -9.05 -4.87
CA LEU A 62 -2.65 -9.18 -6.27
C LEU A 62 -3.62 -8.43 -7.18
N TYR A 63 -3.55 -7.10 -7.13
CA TYR A 63 -4.37 -6.16 -7.89
C TYR A 63 -3.51 -5.28 -8.80
N LEU A 64 -4.12 -4.76 -9.88
CA LEU A 64 -3.52 -3.77 -10.77
C LEU A 64 -4.50 -2.63 -11.02
N ASN A 65 -3.96 -1.47 -11.41
CA ASN A 65 -4.75 -0.28 -11.76
C ASN A 65 -4.47 0.07 -13.23
N LEU A 66 -5.53 0.37 -13.99
CA LEU A 66 -5.43 0.72 -15.41
C LEU A 66 -5.82 2.19 -15.60
N TYR A 67 -5.00 2.93 -16.35
CA TYR A 67 -5.25 4.31 -16.76
C TYR A 67 -5.20 4.34 -18.29
N VAL A 68 -6.32 4.73 -18.91
CA VAL A 68 -6.52 4.72 -20.37
C VAL A 68 -6.43 6.13 -20.91
#